data_AF-A0AAU4BU33-F1
#
_entry.id   AF-A0AAU4BU33-F1
#
_cell.length_a   1.000
_cell.length_b   1.000
_cell.length_c   1.000
_cell.angle_alpha   90.00
_cell.angle_beta   90.00
_cell.angle_gamma   90.00
#
_symmetry.space_group_name_H-M   'P 1'
#
loop_
_entity.id
_entity.type
_entity.pdbx_description
1 polymer ?
#
loop_
_entity_poly.entity_id
_entity_poly.type
_entity_poly.pdbx_seq_one_letter_code
_entity_poly.pdbx_strand_id
1 'polypeptide(L)'
;MNQTPPLPAPAPRAERPAATPRSRRVPDTPVIDMAVLHARLEESLDVLRDTYAPALGTGGGWYHELTRPEPGTTATAVGLLAFVEAGQPFEYFNEGLAFLAARQTSSEDALRDGGWATKTSLGMPVVEATGWIARFLARARCDLRDDAPDLRRAYDWLLHNQNPDGGWGSLHGCQSRVWLTCLALRALSQLNPYDPAVDRGVEWLTADRTAHRPGWGPTQASRPTITHTAFVLVTLAEARPDLRSDRLLDAYDWLLGNLDPADEHAWIETYDVAPEGNGSRPVWRLALWHYGLPIALAALLRDPRGPDGPAVARAFRTLVGGEVADPRWNGYPGTGRTSLWTLWWRLETLIALARQPLAGSADVLHWLPDAAVVQRAHARERPLADLLPNHRFADPVVLVRRHWAAVLLALVCMCSALGVAAGLWGWKDFWLSVILPVVLMGVSESMRRRRNPRGPP
;
A
#
# COMPACT_ATOMS: atom_id res chain seq x y z
N MET A 1 34.31 -0.44 45.62
CA MET A 1 34.23 0.76 44.78
C MET A 1 33.86 0.34 43.37
N ASN A 2 32.57 0.20 43.06
CA ASN A 2 32.09 -0.04 41.69
C ASN A 2 31.01 1.02 41.43
N GLN A 3 31.41 2.16 40.88
CA GLN A 3 30.48 3.17 40.39
C GLN A 3 30.24 2.90 38.92
N THR A 4 29.04 2.42 38.60
CA THR A 4 28.53 2.34 37.23
C THR A 4 28.41 3.77 36.70
N PRO A 5 28.98 4.11 35.52
CA PRO A 5 28.81 5.45 34.96
C PRO A 5 27.33 5.67 34.58
N PRO A 6 26.77 6.88 34.80
CA PRO A 6 25.40 7.20 34.43
C PRO A 6 25.24 7.19 32.89
N LEU A 7 24.13 6.63 32.42
CA LEU A 7 23.74 6.62 31.01
C LEU A 7 23.64 8.05 30.46
N PRO A 8 24.05 8.30 29.19
CA PRO A 8 23.87 9.59 28.55
C PRO A 8 22.37 9.93 28.43
N ALA A 9 22.05 11.22 28.56
CA ALA A 9 20.68 11.71 28.46
C ALA A 9 20.08 11.37 27.07
N PRO A 10 18.79 10.96 27.01
CA PRO A 10 18.13 10.69 25.74
C PRO A 10 18.12 11.95 24.86
N ALA A 11 18.26 11.75 23.55
CA ALA A 11 18.16 12.82 22.56
C ALA A 11 16.83 13.59 22.71
N PRO A 12 16.81 14.91 22.45
CA PRO A 12 15.60 15.70 22.53
C PRO A 12 14.53 15.13 21.59
N ARG A 13 13.37 14.76 22.15
CA ARG A 13 12.20 14.34 21.38
C ARG A 13 11.81 15.47 20.43
N ALA A 14 11.54 15.13 19.16
CA ALA A 14 10.90 16.04 18.24
C ALA A 14 9.60 16.60 18.86
N GLU A 15 9.38 17.90 18.73
CA GLU A 15 8.16 18.54 19.23
C GLU A 15 6.93 17.86 18.62
N ARG A 16 5.97 17.50 19.49
CA ARG A 16 4.67 16.97 19.03
C ARG A 16 4.07 17.95 18.02
N PRO A 17 3.69 17.51 16.81
CA PRO A 17 2.98 18.39 15.89
C PRO A 17 1.70 18.90 16.57
N ALA A 18 1.47 20.21 16.43
CA ALA A 18 0.32 20.89 17.02
C ALA A 18 -0.98 20.14 16.68
N ALA A 19 -1.88 20.04 17.66
CA ALA A 19 -3.16 19.38 17.50
C ALA A 19 -3.88 19.89 16.24
N THR A 20 -4.12 18.99 15.28
CA THR A 20 -4.86 19.27 14.06
C THR A 20 -6.18 19.95 14.42
N PRO A 21 -6.50 21.14 13.84
CA PRO A 21 -7.76 21.79 14.10
C PRO A 21 -8.90 20.85 13.70
N ARG A 22 -9.88 20.68 14.58
CA ARG A 22 -11.11 19.91 14.32
C ARG A 22 -11.68 20.32 12.96
N SER A 23 -11.46 19.48 11.95
CA SER A 23 -11.79 19.84 10.58
C SER A 23 -13.31 19.93 10.43
N ARG A 24 -13.80 21.07 9.96
CA ARG A 24 -15.01 21.13 9.12
C ARG A 24 -14.96 19.94 8.17
N ARG A 25 -16.04 19.15 8.05
CA ARG A 25 -16.16 18.02 7.10
C ARG A 25 -15.62 18.48 5.74
N VAL A 26 -14.36 18.13 5.45
CA VAL A 26 -13.75 18.34 4.15
C VAL A 26 -14.49 17.36 3.23
N PRO A 27 -15.01 17.79 2.07
CA PRO A 27 -15.63 16.88 1.12
C PRO A 27 -14.68 15.73 0.82
N ASP A 28 -15.25 14.58 0.45
CA ASP A 28 -14.64 13.25 0.29
C ASP A 28 -13.56 13.17 -0.82
N THR A 29 -12.61 14.08 -0.77
CA THR A 29 -11.65 14.36 -1.82
C THR A 29 -10.55 13.30 -1.72
N PRO A 30 -10.25 12.57 -2.80
CA PRO A 30 -9.25 11.52 -2.78
C PRO A 30 -7.84 12.14 -2.81
N VAL A 31 -7.33 12.48 -1.62
CA VAL A 31 -6.02 13.12 -1.42
C VAL A 31 -5.16 12.27 -0.50
N ILE A 32 -3.86 12.22 -0.81
CA ILE A 32 -2.80 11.74 0.08
C ILE A 32 -2.04 12.97 0.57
N ASP A 33 -2.14 13.25 1.86
CA ASP A 33 -1.32 14.27 2.50
C ASP A 33 0.06 13.68 2.80
N MET A 34 1.09 14.16 2.10
CA MET A 34 2.45 13.65 2.24
C MET A 34 3.03 13.94 3.62
N ALA A 35 2.65 15.02 4.30
CA ALA A 35 3.11 15.31 5.65
C ALA A 35 2.53 14.29 6.65
N VAL A 36 1.23 13.96 6.50
CA VAL A 36 0.59 12.91 7.31
C VAL A 36 1.25 11.55 7.02
N LEU A 37 1.53 11.24 5.76
CA LEU A 37 2.21 10.00 5.39
C LEU A 37 3.57 9.87 6.09
N HIS A 38 4.42 10.89 6.00
CA HIS A 38 5.77 10.85 6.60
C HIS A 38 5.70 10.78 8.12
N ALA A 39 4.81 11.55 8.75
CA ALA A 39 4.61 11.48 10.20
C ALA A 39 4.21 10.05 10.65
N ARG A 40 3.30 9.38 9.93
CA ARG A 40 2.91 8.00 10.27
C ARG A 40 3.99 6.96 10.00
N LEU A 41 4.85 7.21 9.02
CA LEU A 41 6.02 6.38 8.76
C LEU A 41 7.03 6.50 9.90
N GLU A 42 7.35 7.74 10.32
CA GLU A 42 8.26 8.02 11.44
C GLU A 42 7.75 7.41 12.75
N GLU A 43 6.47 7.63 13.09
CA GLU A 43 5.85 7.01 14.28
C GLU A 43 5.99 5.48 14.28
N SER A 44 5.83 4.84 13.12
CA SER A 44 5.92 3.39 12.99
C SER A 44 7.37 2.89 13.16
N LEU A 45 8.36 3.66 12.68
CA LEU A 45 9.78 3.36 12.88
C LEU A 45 10.21 3.62 14.33
N ASP A 46 9.68 4.66 14.98
CA ASP A 46 9.92 4.95 16.39
C ASP A 46 9.44 3.81 17.28
N VAL A 47 8.27 3.20 16.98
CA VAL A 47 7.81 2.00 17.67
C VAL A 47 8.82 0.86 17.55
N LEU A 48 9.41 0.62 16.37
CA LEU A 48 10.46 -0.39 16.22
C LEU A 48 11.70 -0.02 17.04
N ARG A 49 12.18 1.23 16.94
CA ARG A 49 13.36 1.69 17.68
C ARG A 49 13.18 1.51 19.20
N ASP A 50 12.01 1.89 19.71
CA ASP A 50 11.67 1.80 21.13
C ASP A 50 11.50 0.35 21.63
N THR A 51 11.14 -0.58 20.76
CA THR A 51 10.87 -1.98 21.13
C THR A 51 12.05 -2.91 20.86
N TYR A 52 13.19 -2.37 20.41
CA TYR A 52 14.41 -3.15 20.24
C TYR A 52 14.87 -3.73 21.58
N ALA A 53 15.12 -5.04 21.60
CA ALA A 53 15.58 -5.75 22.78
C ALA A 53 17.05 -6.20 22.59
N PRO A 54 18.00 -5.70 23.41
CA PRO A 54 19.37 -6.20 23.40
C PRO A 54 19.42 -7.63 23.97
N ALA A 55 20.18 -8.51 23.32
CA ALA A 55 20.47 -9.86 23.79
C ALA A 55 21.94 -9.93 24.24
N LEU A 56 22.16 -9.80 25.56
CA LEU A 56 23.49 -9.77 26.17
C LEU A 56 24.42 -10.85 25.58
N GLY A 57 25.53 -10.40 24.96
CA GLY A 57 26.57 -11.25 24.38
C GLY A 57 26.26 -11.93 23.05
N THR A 58 25.05 -11.75 22.47
CA THR A 58 24.65 -12.41 21.21
C THR A 58 23.97 -11.47 20.19
N GLY A 59 24.06 -10.14 20.41
CA GLY A 59 23.47 -9.12 19.55
C GLY A 59 22.15 -8.58 20.11
N GLY A 60 21.11 -8.47 19.29
CA GLY A 60 19.76 -8.09 19.72
C GLY A 60 18.76 -8.04 18.58
N GLY A 61 17.53 -7.62 18.87
CA GLY A 61 16.50 -7.48 17.83
C GLY A 61 15.08 -7.47 18.38
N TRP A 62 14.16 -8.03 17.61
CA TRP A 62 12.74 -8.05 17.95
C TRP A 62 12.20 -9.48 18.00
N TYR A 63 11.09 -9.64 18.71
CA TYR A 63 10.19 -10.77 18.54
C TYR A 63 8.90 -10.29 17.88
N HIS A 64 8.10 -11.20 17.32
CA HIS A 64 6.87 -10.81 16.64
C HIS A 64 5.84 -10.16 17.57
N GLU A 65 5.91 -10.47 18.86
CA GLU A 65 5.28 -9.70 19.93
C GLU A 65 6.32 -8.70 20.43
N LEU A 66 6.17 -7.43 20.04
CA LEU A 66 7.20 -6.39 20.19
C LEU A 66 7.59 -6.09 21.65
N THR A 67 6.76 -6.48 22.62
CA THR A 67 7.05 -6.34 24.06
C THR A 67 7.94 -7.45 24.61
N ARG A 68 8.15 -8.56 23.87
CA ARG A 68 8.96 -9.67 24.39
C ARG A 68 10.46 -9.33 24.33
N PRO A 69 11.19 -9.57 25.43
CA PRO A 69 12.60 -9.22 25.51
C PRO A 69 13.52 -10.17 24.72
N GLU A 70 13.05 -11.36 24.37
CA GLU A 70 13.88 -12.35 23.69
C GLU A 70 13.70 -12.29 22.16
N PRO A 71 14.69 -11.78 21.41
CA PRO A 71 14.56 -11.62 19.97
C PRO A 71 14.43 -12.97 19.22
N GLY A 72 13.84 -12.91 18.03
CA GLY A 72 13.73 -14.00 17.07
C GLY A 72 14.24 -13.58 15.70
N THR A 73 14.86 -14.50 14.97
CA THR A 73 15.55 -14.24 13.68
C THR A 73 14.68 -13.53 12.66
N THR A 74 13.47 -14.05 12.41
CA THR A 74 12.56 -13.47 11.41
C THR A 74 12.14 -12.06 11.78
N ALA A 75 11.79 -11.83 13.04
CA ALA A 75 11.36 -10.52 13.51
C ALA A 75 12.52 -9.50 13.50
N THR A 76 13.73 -9.94 13.86
CA THR A 76 14.94 -9.13 13.73
C THR A 76 15.19 -8.69 12.29
N ALA A 77 15.15 -9.62 11.33
CA ALA A 77 15.37 -9.29 9.93
C ALA A 77 14.30 -8.34 9.36
N VAL A 78 13.03 -8.52 9.72
CA VAL A 78 11.93 -7.64 9.28
C VAL A 78 12.05 -6.24 9.89
N GLY A 79 12.43 -6.14 11.17
CA GLY A 79 12.71 -4.85 11.80
C GLY A 79 13.85 -4.09 11.13
N LEU A 80 14.99 -4.76 10.88
CA LEU A 80 16.11 -4.17 10.16
C LEU A 80 15.75 -3.80 8.71
N LEU A 81 15.00 -4.66 8.02
CA LEU A 81 14.53 -4.39 6.67
C LEU A 81 13.66 -3.13 6.62
N ALA A 82 12.86 -2.83 7.65
CA ALA A 82 12.06 -1.60 7.69
C ALA A 82 12.92 -0.34 7.66
N PHE A 83 14.02 -0.31 8.42
CA PHE A 83 14.96 0.82 8.41
C PHE A 83 15.70 0.94 7.06
N VAL A 84 16.15 -0.19 6.50
CA VAL A 84 16.78 -0.23 5.16
C VAL A 84 15.83 0.29 4.09
N GLU A 85 14.57 -0.17 4.09
CA GLU A 85 13.57 0.27 3.14
C GLU A 85 13.04 1.68 3.41
N ALA A 86 13.18 2.22 4.62
CA ALA A 86 12.90 3.63 4.87
C ALA A 86 14.08 4.54 4.49
N GLY A 87 15.27 3.97 4.22
CA GLY A 87 16.49 4.75 4.04
C GLY A 87 16.94 5.45 5.33
N GLN A 88 16.56 4.91 6.49
CA GLN A 88 16.86 5.46 7.81
C GLN A 88 17.95 4.62 8.47
N PRO A 89 18.96 5.24 9.11
CA PRO A 89 19.94 4.50 9.89
C PRO A 89 19.27 3.88 11.13
N PHE A 90 19.84 2.77 11.59
CA PHE A 90 19.45 2.12 12.84
C PHE A 90 20.69 1.85 13.70
N GLU A 91 20.61 2.23 14.96
CA GLU A 91 21.74 2.29 15.88
C GLU A 91 22.32 0.90 16.17
N TYR A 92 21.46 -0.13 16.23
CA TYR A 92 21.84 -1.50 16.56
C TYR A 92 21.84 -2.44 15.34
N PHE A 93 22.10 -1.88 14.16
CA PHE A 93 22.07 -2.65 12.91
C PHE A 93 23.07 -3.80 12.90
N ASN A 94 24.30 -3.54 13.36
CA ASN A 94 25.37 -4.54 13.37
C ASN A 94 25.10 -5.66 14.40
N GLU A 95 24.53 -5.32 15.56
CA GLU A 95 24.14 -6.27 16.59
C GLU A 95 23.00 -7.18 16.12
N GLY A 96 22.03 -6.61 15.40
CA GLY A 96 20.98 -7.38 14.75
C GLY A 96 21.54 -8.30 13.67
N LEU A 97 22.49 -7.83 12.86
CA LEU A 97 23.15 -8.64 11.82
C LEU A 97 23.96 -9.80 12.41
N ALA A 98 24.75 -9.53 13.45
CA ALA A 98 25.52 -10.53 14.19
C ALA A 98 24.61 -11.58 14.83
N PHE A 99 23.45 -11.17 15.36
CA PHE A 99 22.44 -12.08 15.91
C PHE A 99 21.90 -13.05 14.84
N LEU A 100 21.68 -12.58 13.61
CA LEU A 100 21.26 -13.42 12.49
C LEU A 100 22.38 -14.36 12.04
N ALA A 101 23.62 -13.86 11.97
CA ALA A 101 24.78 -14.65 11.55
C ALA A 101 25.03 -15.82 12.51
N ALA A 102 24.96 -15.57 13.82
CA ALA A 102 25.11 -16.59 14.85
C ALA A 102 24.01 -17.69 14.83
N ARG A 103 22.92 -17.49 14.07
CA ARG A 103 21.79 -18.42 13.97
C ARG A 103 21.60 -19.04 12.60
N GLN A 104 22.50 -18.76 11.66
CA GLN A 104 22.47 -19.43 10.36
C GLN A 104 22.88 -20.89 10.57
N THR A 105 22.04 -21.82 10.13
CA THR A 105 22.30 -23.26 10.30
C THR A 105 23.50 -23.68 9.47
N SER A 106 24.41 -24.45 10.08
CA SER A 106 25.50 -25.15 9.39
C SER A 106 25.23 -26.66 9.41
N SER A 107 25.17 -27.29 8.25
CA SER A 107 24.81 -28.70 8.08
C SER A 107 25.43 -29.28 6.81
N GLU A 108 25.65 -30.60 6.80
CA GLU A 108 26.00 -31.32 5.57
C GLU A 108 24.76 -31.58 4.68
N ASP A 109 23.57 -31.50 5.26
CA ASP A 109 22.30 -31.64 4.53
C ASP A 109 21.94 -30.32 3.84
N ALA A 110 21.95 -30.31 2.51
CA ALA A 110 21.60 -29.15 1.70
C ALA A 110 20.18 -28.61 1.95
N LEU A 111 19.25 -29.44 2.46
CA LEU A 111 17.91 -29.00 2.85
C LEU A 111 17.90 -28.23 4.18
N ARG A 112 19.01 -28.22 4.91
CA ARG A 112 19.18 -27.54 6.21
C ARG A 112 20.26 -26.46 6.17
N ASP A 113 21.33 -26.66 5.40
CA ASP A 113 22.47 -25.75 5.40
C ASP A 113 22.10 -24.34 4.90
N GLY A 114 22.53 -23.31 5.64
CA GLY A 114 22.36 -21.93 5.20
C GLY A 114 21.01 -21.28 5.54
N GLY A 115 20.02 -22.06 5.96
CA GLY A 115 18.71 -21.56 6.36
C GLY A 115 18.63 -21.11 7.83
N TRP A 116 17.47 -20.58 8.23
CA TRP A 116 17.16 -20.19 9.61
C TRP A 116 15.89 -20.84 10.12
N ALA A 117 15.93 -21.24 11.39
CA ALA A 117 14.77 -21.69 12.12
C ALA A 117 14.01 -20.50 12.76
N THR A 118 12.70 -20.67 12.91
CA THR A 118 11.90 -19.91 13.87
C THR A 118 11.97 -20.56 15.26
N LYS A 119 11.63 -19.82 16.33
CA LYS A 119 11.51 -20.42 17.67
C LYS A 119 10.49 -21.57 17.73
N THR A 120 9.50 -21.57 16.85
CA THR A 120 8.43 -22.58 16.84
C THR A 120 8.75 -23.78 15.94
N SER A 121 9.79 -23.69 15.09
CA SER A 121 10.19 -24.75 14.15
C SER A 121 11.14 -25.80 14.71
N LEU A 122 11.35 -25.84 16.04
CA LEU A 122 12.18 -26.85 16.72
C LEU A 122 13.61 -26.98 16.13
N GLY A 123 14.19 -25.84 15.70
CA GLY A 123 15.53 -25.79 15.13
C GLY A 123 15.62 -26.15 13.64
N MET A 124 14.51 -26.51 13.00
CA MET A 124 14.47 -26.77 11.55
C MET A 124 14.42 -25.44 10.78
N PRO A 125 15.32 -25.21 9.82
CA PRO A 125 15.20 -24.09 8.91
C PRO A 125 13.93 -24.14 8.08
N VAL A 126 13.24 -23.00 7.93
CA VAL A 126 11.94 -22.92 7.21
C VAL A 126 11.89 -21.73 6.26
N VAL A 127 11.05 -21.81 5.23
CA VAL A 127 10.92 -20.76 4.20
C VAL A 127 10.48 -19.41 4.80
N GLU A 128 9.63 -19.42 5.82
CA GLU A 128 9.16 -18.23 6.53
C GLU A 128 10.33 -17.42 7.10
N ALA A 129 11.29 -18.08 7.75
CA ALA A 129 12.44 -17.41 8.33
C ALA A 129 13.50 -17.10 7.26
N THR A 130 13.89 -18.10 6.48
CA THR A 130 14.96 -17.97 5.50
C THR A 130 14.60 -16.98 4.40
N GLY A 131 13.37 -16.97 3.91
CA GLY A 131 12.91 -16.03 2.88
C GLY A 131 12.94 -14.57 3.34
N TRP A 132 12.47 -14.27 4.55
CA TRP A 132 12.55 -12.92 5.12
C TRP A 132 13.99 -12.45 5.32
N ILE A 133 14.84 -13.32 5.88
CA ILE A 133 16.24 -12.99 6.17
C ILE A 133 17.03 -12.83 4.86
N ALA A 134 16.87 -13.74 3.90
CA ALA A 134 17.52 -13.64 2.59
C ALA A 134 17.09 -12.36 1.84
N ARG A 135 15.79 -12.02 1.86
CA ARG A 135 15.29 -10.77 1.31
C ARG A 135 15.92 -9.55 2.00
N PHE A 136 15.97 -9.55 3.34
CA PHE A 136 16.63 -8.49 4.10
C PHE A 136 18.09 -8.31 3.70
N LEU A 137 18.88 -9.39 3.74
CA LEU A 137 20.30 -9.37 3.43
C LEU A 137 20.58 -8.88 2.00
N ALA A 138 19.76 -9.30 1.03
CA ALA A 138 19.86 -8.81 -0.34
C ALA A 138 19.56 -7.30 -0.45
N ARG A 139 18.48 -6.82 0.17
CA ARG A 139 18.09 -5.40 0.15
C ARG A 139 19.08 -4.51 0.87
N ALA A 140 19.70 -5.01 1.94
CA ALA A 140 20.73 -4.34 2.71
C ALA A 140 22.14 -4.41 2.09
N ARG A 141 22.31 -5.13 0.96
CA ARG A 141 23.60 -5.36 0.30
C ARG A 141 24.65 -5.97 1.25
N CYS A 142 24.19 -6.91 2.07
CA CYS A 142 25.04 -7.61 3.02
C CYS A 142 26.04 -8.57 2.35
N ASP A 143 25.89 -8.86 1.05
CA ASP A 143 26.88 -9.56 0.23
C ASP A 143 28.25 -8.87 0.19
N LEU A 144 28.29 -7.57 0.46
CA LEU A 144 29.51 -6.76 0.47
C LEU A 144 30.16 -6.66 1.85
N ARG A 145 29.72 -7.47 2.82
CA ARG A 145 30.15 -7.40 4.21
C ARG A 145 30.67 -8.74 4.72
N ASP A 146 31.83 -8.72 5.36
CA ASP A 146 32.44 -9.93 5.94
C ASP A 146 31.80 -10.36 7.27
N ASP A 147 31.09 -9.44 7.94
CA ASP A 147 30.42 -9.66 9.23
C ASP A 147 28.93 -10.05 9.10
N ALA A 148 28.45 -10.20 7.86
CA ALA A 148 27.10 -10.60 7.55
C ALA A 148 26.93 -12.13 7.53
N PRO A 149 25.70 -12.65 7.71
CA PRO A 149 25.41 -14.03 7.37
C PRO A 149 25.70 -14.34 5.91
N ASP A 150 26.01 -15.59 5.61
CA ASP A 150 26.34 -16.03 4.26
C ASP A 150 25.07 -16.02 3.39
N LEU A 151 24.95 -14.98 2.57
CA LEU A 151 23.81 -14.79 1.68
C LEU A 151 23.77 -15.83 0.56
N ARG A 152 24.92 -16.38 0.15
CA ARG A 152 24.98 -17.42 -0.87
C ARG A 152 24.38 -18.72 -0.35
N ARG A 153 24.71 -19.10 0.88
CA ARG A 153 24.12 -20.29 1.54
C ARG A 153 22.61 -20.13 1.73
N ALA A 154 22.13 -18.92 2.06
CA ALA A 154 20.70 -18.63 2.14
C ALA A 154 19.98 -18.77 0.78
N TYR A 155 20.61 -18.29 -0.29
CA TYR A 155 20.13 -18.43 -1.66
C TYR A 155 20.04 -19.92 -2.06
N ASP A 156 21.14 -20.67 -1.88
CA ASP A 156 21.19 -22.09 -2.22
C ASP A 156 20.16 -22.89 -1.41
N TRP A 157 19.94 -22.57 -0.13
CA TRP A 157 18.89 -23.20 0.68
C TRP A 157 17.48 -23.04 0.07
N LEU A 158 17.14 -21.84 -0.41
CA LEU A 158 15.84 -21.56 -1.05
C LEU A 158 15.67 -22.35 -2.35
N LEU A 159 16.74 -22.54 -3.12
CA LEU A 159 16.72 -23.34 -4.35
C LEU A 159 16.48 -24.82 -4.04
N HIS A 160 17.21 -25.39 -3.09
CA HIS A 160 17.07 -26.80 -2.67
C HIS A 160 15.70 -27.08 -2.05
N ASN A 161 15.05 -26.08 -1.45
CA ASN A 161 13.73 -26.22 -0.82
C ASN A 161 12.54 -25.89 -1.74
N GLN A 162 12.75 -25.63 -3.04
CA GLN A 162 11.65 -25.49 -4.00
C GLN A 162 11.05 -26.86 -4.33
N ASN A 163 9.72 -26.98 -4.27
CA ASN A 163 9.04 -28.22 -4.59
C ASN A 163 9.05 -28.53 -6.10
N PRO A 164 8.86 -29.80 -6.49
CA PRO A 164 8.77 -30.18 -7.91
C PRO A 164 7.66 -29.48 -8.70
N ASP A 165 6.60 -29.01 -8.03
CA ASP A 165 5.50 -28.29 -8.67
C ASP A 165 5.83 -26.82 -9.03
N GLY A 166 6.99 -26.34 -8.57
CA GLY A 166 7.50 -24.97 -8.75
C GLY A 166 7.22 -24.03 -7.57
N GLY A 167 6.42 -24.43 -6.59
CA GLY A 167 6.09 -23.61 -5.42
C GLY A 167 6.96 -23.91 -4.20
N TRP A 168 6.68 -23.21 -3.10
CA TRP A 168 7.30 -23.46 -1.79
C TRP A 168 6.25 -23.72 -0.71
N GLY A 169 6.49 -24.76 0.08
CA GLY A 169 5.89 -24.95 1.41
C GLY A 169 6.85 -24.44 2.49
N SER A 170 6.57 -24.70 3.78
CA SER A 170 7.47 -24.28 4.88
C SER A 170 8.81 -25.02 4.84
N LEU A 171 8.78 -26.26 4.34
CA LEU A 171 9.91 -27.15 4.11
C LEU A 171 9.75 -27.82 2.74
N HIS A 172 10.84 -28.35 2.18
CA HIS A 172 10.77 -29.21 1.01
C HIS A 172 9.81 -30.41 1.23
N GLY A 173 8.91 -30.64 0.29
CA GLY A 173 7.90 -31.70 0.33
C GLY A 173 6.60 -31.33 1.05
N CYS A 174 6.55 -30.22 1.82
CA CYS A 174 5.29 -29.66 2.32
C CYS A 174 4.47 -29.07 1.17
N GLN A 175 3.15 -28.99 1.33
CA GLN A 175 2.27 -28.43 0.30
C GLN A 175 2.70 -26.99 -0.05
N SER A 176 2.85 -26.70 -1.35
CA SER A 176 3.14 -25.34 -1.83
C SER A 176 2.00 -24.38 -1.49
N ARG A 177 2.33 -23.22 -0.89
CA ARG A 177 1.37 -22.19 -0.47
C ARG A 177 1.68 -20.86 -1.14
N VAL A 178 0.65 -20.04 -1.34
CA VAL A 178 0.78 -18.75 -2.03
C VAL A 178 1.70 -17.80 -1.28
N TRP A 179 1.49 -17.62 0.03
CA TRP A 179 2.33 -16.74 0.84
C TRP A 179 3.83 -17.12 0.79
N LEU A 180 4.15 -18.40 0.96
CA LEU A 180 5.53 -18.88 1.01
C LEU A 180 6.21 -18.83 -0.36
N THR A 181 5.47 -19.16 -1.43
CA THR A 181 5.95 -19.00 -2.80
C THR A 181 6.23 -17.53 -3.10
N CYS A 182 5.35 -16.62 -2.68
CA CYS A 182 5.56 -15.18 -2.81
C CYS A 182 6.80 -14.73 -2.03
N LEU A 183 6.97 -15.13 -0.78
CA LEU A 183 8.12 -14.76 0.05
C LEU A 183 9.44 -15.25 -0.56
N ALA A 184 9.50 -16.51 -1.00
CA ALA A 184 10.67 -17.07 -1.67
C ALA A 184 11.00 -16.32 -2.97
N LEU A 185 10.00 -16.03 -3.79
CA LEU A 185 10.18 -15.25 -5.02
C LEU A 185 10.68 -13.83 -4.76
N ARG A 186 10.14 -13.14 -3.75
CA ARG A 186 10.58 -11.78 -3.38
C ARG A 186 12.02 -11.77 -2.87
N ALA A 187 12.49 -12.85 -2.24
CA ALA A 187 13.90 -13.02 -1.89
C ALA A 187 14.76 -13.32 -3.11
N LEU A 188 14.43 -14.39 -3.86
CA LEU A 188 15.20 -14.86 -5.01
C LEU A 188 15.30 -13.80 -6.12
N SER A 189 14.26 -13.02 -6.36
CA SER A 189 14.27 -11.96 -7.38
C SER A 189 15.25 -10.81 -7.06
N GLN A 190 15.59 -10.62 -5.78
CA GLN A 190 16.61 -9.64 -5.37
C GLN A 190 18.03 -10.23 -5.39
N LEU A 191 18.15 -11.57 -5.27
CA LEU A 191 19.42 -12.29 -5.25
C LEU A 191 19.90 -12.61 -6.66
N ASN A 192 19.05 -13.27 -7.45
CA ASN A 192 19.28 -13.62 -8.84
C ASN A 192 17.94 -13.74 -9.59
N PRO A 193 17.46 -12.66 -10.25
CA PRO A 193 16.16 -12.65 -10.92
C PRO A 193 16.07 -13.58 -12.15
N TYR A 194 17.22 -14.06 -12.65
CA TYR A 194 17.34 -14.94 -13.82
C TYR A 194 17.50 -16.41 -13.43
N ASP A 195 17.48 -16.76 -12.14
CA ASP A 195 17.52 -18.15 -11.73
C ASP A 195 16.26 -18.90 -12.21
N PRO A 196 16.37 -20.11 -12.79
CA PRO A 196 15.21 -20.89 -13.21
C PRO A 196 14.17 -21.13 -12.11
N ALA A 197 14.58 -21.15 -10.84
CA ALA A 197 13.67 -21.26 -9.70
C ALA A 197 12.65 -20.11 -9.67
N VAL A 198 13.06 -18.90 -10.06
CA VAL A 198 12.17 -17.73 -10.15
C VAL A 198 11.11 -17.96 -11.22
N ASP A 199 11.50 -18.44 -12.41
CA ASP A 199 10.55 -18.74 -13.49
C ASP A 199 9.54 -19.82 -13.06
N ARG A 200 10.01 -20.90 -12.43
CA ARG A 200 9.12 -21.96 -11.91
C ARG A 200 8.13 -21.45 -10.87
N GLY A 201 8.57 -20.53 -9.99
CA GLY A 201 7.69 -19.93 -8.99
C GLY A 201 6.66 -18.98 -9.60
N VAL A 202 7.08 -18.16 -10.58
CA VAL A 202 6.17 -17.29 -11.33
C VAL A 202 5.15 -18.13 -12.10
N GLU A 203 5.59 -19.21 -12.74
CA GLU A 203 4.71 -20.19 -13.40
C GLU A 203 3.74 -20.80 -12.38
N TRP A 204 4.20 -21.21 -11.20
CA TRP A 204 3.32 -21.72 -10.14
C TRP A 204 2.23 -20.72 -9.77
N LEU A 205 2.55 -19.42 -9.64
CA LEU A 205 1.55 -18.39 -9.32
C LEU A 205 0.60 -18.11 -10.50
N THR A 206 1.07 -18.19 -11.74
CA THR A 206 0.32 -17.79 -12.94
C THR A 206 -0.34 -18.95 -13.69
N ALA A 207 -0.07 -20.19 -13.30
CA ALA A 207 -0.56 -21.40 -13.95
C ALA A 207 -2.09 -21.47 -14.00
N ASP A 208 -2.62 -22.00 -15.11
CA ASP A 208 -4.07 -22.13 -15.35
C ASP A 208 -4.79 -23.09 -14.41
N ARG A 209 -4.04 -23.89 -13.65
CA ARG A 209 -4.55 -24.87 -12.68
C ARG A 209 -5.22 -24.27 -11.43
N THR A 210 -5.24 -22.95 -11.26
CA THR A 210 -5.95 -22.33 -10.14
C THR A 210 -7.46 -22.47 -10.31
N ALA A 211 -8.13 -23.12 -9.36
CA ALA A 211 -9.56 -23.42 -9.45
C ALA A 211 -10.46 -22.17 -9.45
N HIS A 212 -9.93 -21.03 -8.98
CA HIS A 212 -10.70 -19.80 -8.81
C HIS A 212 -9.94 -18.59 -9.38
N ARG A 213 -10.20 -18.27 -10.64
CA ARG A 213 -9.69 -17.04 -11.29
C ARG A 213 -10.63 -15.85 -11.06
N PRO A 214 -10.12 -14.60 -11.12
CA PRO A 214 -8.73 -14.23 -11.41
C PRO A 214 -7.82 -14.08 -10.16
N GLY A 215 -8.37 -14.12 -8.95
CA GLY A 215 -7.59 -13.94 -7.70
C GLY A 215 -6.92 -15.21 -7.15
N TRP A 216 -6.31 -15.09 -5.96
CA TRP A 216 -5.60 -16.19 -5.29
C TRP A 216 -6.04 -16.34 -3.84
N GLY A 217 -6.08 -17.59 -3.35
CA GLY A 217 -6.24 -17.94 -1.93
C GLY A 217 -4.95 -18.55 -1.34
N PRO A 218 -5.00 -19.13 -0.13
CA PRO A 218 -3.82 -19.74 0.52
C PRO A 218 -3.14 -20.84 -0.30
N THR A 219 -3.91 -21.57 -1.10
CA THR A 219 -3.46 -22.58 -2.05
C THR A 219 -4.10 -22.34 -3.41
N GLN A 220 -3.59 -22.96 -4.48
CA GLN A 220 -4.17 -22.84 -5.83
C GLN A 220 -5.63 -23.32 -5.94
N ALA A 221 -6.06 -24.19 -5.02
CA ALA A 221 -7.42 -24.71 -4.96
C ALA A 221 -8.35 -23.89 -4.04
N SER A 222 -7.81 -22.95 -3.26
CA SER A 222 -8.59 -22.16 -2.31
C SER A 222 -9.27 -20.97 -2.99
N ARG A 223 -10.44 -20.57 -2.49
CA ARG A 223 -11.13 -19.36 -2.95
C ARG A 223 -10.24 -18.13 -2.77
N PRO A 224 -10.35 -17.11 -3.65
CA PRO A 224 -9.53 -15.94 -3.56
C PRO A 224 -9.77 -15.14 -2.28
N THR A 225 -8.69 -14.59 -1.73
CA THR A 225 -8.76 -13.59 -0.65
C THR A 225 -8.04 -12.32 -1.08
N ILE A 226 -8.40 -11.19 -0.49
CA ILE A 226 -7.74 -9.90 -0.71
C ILE A 226 -6.25 -10.01 -0.41
N THR A 227 -5.90 -10.58 0.74
CA THR A 227 -4.53 -10.74 1.21
C THR A 227 -3.65 -11.55 0.25
N HIS A 228 -4.11 -12.73 -0.18
CA HIS A 228 -3.34 -13.59 -1.08
C HIS A 228 -3.24 -13.01 -2.48
N THR A 229 -4.33 -12.45 -2.99
CA THR A 229 -4.32 -11.78 -4.29
C THR A 229 -3.33 -10.63 -4.29
N ALA A 230 -3.33 -9.80 -3.24
CA ALA A 230 -2.39 -8.72 -3.07
C ALA A 230 -0.93 -9.20 -2.96
N PHE A 231 -0.66 -10.28 -2.21
CA PHE A 231 0.69 -10.89 -2.16
C PHE A 231 1.21 -11.26 -3.55
N VAL A 232 0.36 -11.92 -4.35
CA VAL A 232 0.74 -12.33 -5.70
C VAL A 232 0.99 -11.11 -6.59
N LEU A 233 0.10 -10.12 -6.58
CA LEU A 233 0.24 -8.94 -7.42
C LEU A 233 1.49 -8.12 -7.07
N VAL A 234 1.78 -7.91 -5.78
CA VAL A 234 3.04 -7.26 -5.35
C VAL A 234 4.25 -8.07 -5.80
N THR A 235 4.23 -9.39 -5.60
CA THR A 235 5.35 -10.27 -5.95
C THR A 235 5.61 -10.29 -7.45
N LEU A 236 4.57 -10.43 -8.28
CA LEU A 236 4.72 -10.45 -9.73
C LEU A 236 5.20 -9.10 -10.26
N ALA A 237 4.71 -8.00 -9.72
CA ALA A 237 5.19 -6.67 -10.09
C ALA A 237 6.67 -6.44 -9.73
N GLU A 238 7.18 -7.08 -8.66
CA GLU A 238 8.59 -7.03 -8.28
C GLU A 238 9.46 -8.01 -9.09
N ALA A 239 9.00 -9.24 -9.29
CA ALA A 239 9.76 -10.30 -9.93
C ALA A 239 9.76 -10.18 -11.47
N ARG A 240 8.67 -9.69 -12.05
CA ARG A 240 8.48 -9.52 -13.50
C ARG A 240 7.76 -8.18 -13.79
N PRO A 241 8.46 -7.03 -13.65
CA PRO A 241 7.86 -5.70 -13.81
C PRO A 241 7.19 -5.47 -15.17
N ASP A 242 7.64 -6.17 -16.22
CA ASP A 242 7.11 -6.07 -17.58
C ASP A 242 6.00 -7.08 -17.88
N LEU A 243 5.65 -7.96 -16.93
CA LEU A 243 4.59 -8.94 -17.13
C LEU A 243 3.24 -8.22 -17.28
N ARG A 244 2.62 -8.37 -18.45
CA ARG A 244 1.28 -7.87 -18.76
C ARG A 244 0.52 -9.01 -19.38
N SER A 245 -0.54 -9.46 -18.72
CA SER A 245 -1.46 -10.47 -19.24
C SER A 245 -2.88 -10.12 -18.83
N ASP A 246 -3.87 -10.52 -19.62
CA ASP A 246 -5.28 -10.28 -19.32
C ASP A 246 -5.64 -10.83 -17.94
N ARG A 247 -5.15 -12.04 -17.61
CA ARG A 247 -5.30 -12.63 -16.27
C ARG A 247 -4.78 -11.72 -15.16
N LEU A 248 -3.61 -11.11 -15.34
CA LEU A 248 -3.01 -10.24 -14.33
C LEU A 248 -3.86 -8.98 -14.15
N LEU A 249 -4.33 -8.39 -15.25
CA LEU A 249 -5.19 -7.19 -15.22
C LEU A 249 -6.56 -7.51 -14.60
N ASP A 250 -7.16 -8.65 -14.94
CA ASP A 250 -8.41 -9.13 -14.33
C ASP A 250 -8.27 -9.32 -12.81
N ALA A 251 -7.07 -9.71 -12.34
CA ALA A 251 -6.81 -9.85 -10.92
C ALA A 251 -6.69 -8.50 -10.20
N TYR A 252 -6.13 -7.48 -10.85
CA TYR A 252 -6.19 -6.10 -10.35
C TYR A 252 -7.63 -5.59 -10.28
N ASP A 253 -8.44 -5.85 -11.30
CA ASP A 253 -9.85 -5.47 -11.33
C ASP A 253 -10.66 -6.19 -10.25
N TRP A 254 -10.38 -7.49 -10.04
CA TRP A 254 -10.97 -8.26 -8.94
C TRP A 254 -10.56 -7.69 -7.58
N LEU A 255 -9.29 -7.39 -7.36
CA LEU A 255 -8.82 -6.82 -6.10
C LEU A 255 -9.51 -5.46 -5.83
N LEU A 256 -9.55 -4.58 -6.83
CA LEU A 256 -10.19 -3.27 -6.72
C LEU A 256 -11.70 -3.38 -6.43
N GLY A 257 -12.39 -4.32 -7.09
CA GLY A 257 -13.84 -4.52 -6.93
C GLY A 257 -14.24 -5.22 -5.62
N ASN A 258 -13.34 -5.95 -4.99
CA ASN A 258 -13.62 -6.69 -3.73
C ASN A 258 -12.98 -6.05 -2.50
N LEU A 259 -12.10 -5.06 -2.66
CA LEU A 259 -11.49 -4.35 -1.54
C LEU A 259 -12.50 -3.41 -0.89
N ASP A 260 -12.98 -3.77 0.30
CA ASP A 260 -13.65 -2.84 1.20
C ASP A 260 -12.60 -2.11 2.07
N PRO A 261 -12.38 -0.80 1.91
CA PRO A 261 -11.42 -0.06 2.72
C PRO A 261 -11.82 0.07 4.20
N ALA A 262 -13.02 -0.34 4.61
CA ALA A 262 -13.45 -0.35 6.01
C ALA A 262 -13.15 -1.68 6.73
N ASP A 263 -12.84 -2.75 6.00
CA ASP A 263 -12.44 -4.05 6.56
C ASP A 263 -10.91 -4.15 6.63
N GLU A 264 -10.39 -4.74 7.71
CA GLU A 264 -8.96 -4.99 7.89
C GLU A 264 -8.46 -6.09 6.93
N HIS A 265 -9.37 -6.95 6.44
CA HIS A 265 -9.07 -8.14 5.64
C HIS A 265 -8.03 -9.02 6.33
N ALA A 266 -8.16 -9.16 7.65
CA ALA A 266 -7.20 -9.89 8.47
C ALA A 266 -7.24 -11.39 8.12
N TRP A 267 -6.06 -11.95 7.90
CA TRP A 267 -5.87 -13.38 7.63
C TRP A 267 -4.81 -13.93 8.55
N ILE A 268 -4.99 -15.16 9.03
CA ILE A 268 -3.99 -15.84 9.84
C ILE A 268 -3.43 -17.02 9.06
N GLU A 269 -2.13 -17.00 8.78
CA GLU A 269 -1.48 -18.15 8.15
C GLU A 269 -1.32 -19.30 9.11
N THR A 270 -1.64 -20.47 8.57
CA THR A 270 -1.29 -21.76 9.14
C THR A 270 -0.17 -22.35 8.32
N TYR A 271 0.84 -22.84 9.01
CA TYR A 271 1.98 -23.47 8.35
C TYR A 271 2.34 -24.78 9.03
N ASP A 272 2.98 -25.63 8.24
CA ASP A 272 3.40 -26.95 8.66
C ASP A 272 4.69 -26.82 9.46
N VAL A 273 4.64 -27.26 10.71
CA VAL A 273 5.84 -27.48 11.51
C VAL A 273 6.01 -28.99 11.59
N ALA A 274 7.17 -29.48 11.15
CA ALA A 274 7.39 -30.91 10.96
C ALA A 274 6.94 -31.75 12.17
N PRO A 275 6.30 -32.89 11.94
CA PRO A 275 6.16 -33.93 12.95
C PRO A 275 7.39 -34.85 12.91
N GLU A 276 7.78 -35.42 14.07
CA GLU A 276 8.77 -36.50 14.09
C GLU A 276 8.19 -37.78 13.44
N GLY A 277 8.90 -38.36 12.47
CA GLY A 277 8.70 -39.74 12.00
C GLY A 277 7.82 -39.95 10.77
N ASN A 278 8.18 -40.95 9.96
CA ASN A 278 7.43 -41.41 8.79
C ASN A 278 6.05 -41.95 9.23
N GLY A 279 4.99 -41.16 8.99
CA GLY A 279 3.61 -41.50 9.37
C GLY A 279 2.93 -40.56 10.37
N SER A 280 3.65 -39.58 10.91
CA SER A 280 3.07 -38.60 11.83
C SER A 280 2.38 -37.45 11.06
N ARG A 281 1.18 -37.06 11.47
CA ARG A 281 0.41 -35.96 10.84
C ARG A 281 1.15 -34.62 11.01
N PRO A 282 1.16 -33.71 10.01
CA PRO A 282 1.75 -32.38 10.15
C PRO A 282 1.22 -31.67 11.41
N VAL A 283 2.11 -31.12 12.22
CA VAL A 283 1.70 -30.27 13.33
C VAL A 283 1.45 -28.87 12.77
N TRP A 284 0.19 -28.58 12.49
CA TRP A 284 -0.24 -27.24 12.11
C TRP A 284 0.02 -26.29 13.28
N ARG A 285 0.79 -25.22 13.04
CA ARG A 285 0.84 -24.08 13.95
C ARG A 285 0.30 -22.83 13.26
N LEU A 286 -0.49 -22.09 14.02
CA LEU A 286 -1.04 -20.79 13.65
C LEU A 286 -0.07 -19.74 14.20
N ALA A 287 0.52 -18.90 13.35
CA ALA A 287 1.57 -18.02 13.86
C ALA A 287 1.81 -16.68 13.15
N LEU A 288 1.06 -16.33 12.10
CA LEU A 288 1.31 -15.07 11.37
C LEU A 288 0.00 -14.36 11.01
N TRP A 289 -0.17 -13.14 11.50
CA TRP A 289 -1.28 -12.25 11.13
C TRP A 289 -0.89 -11.42 9.91
N HIS A 290 -1.72 -11.43 8.88
CA HIS A 290 -1.63 -10.56 7.72
C HIS A 290 -2.83 -9.64 7.69
N TYR A 291 -2.57 -8.35 7.49
CA TYR A 291 -3.60 -7.35 7.35
C TYR A 291 -3.70 -7.05 5.86
N GLY A 292 -4.83 -7.42 5.26
CA GLY A 292 -5.00 -7.39 3.82
C GLY A 292 -5.05 -5.97 3.26
N LEU A 293 -5.57 -5.00 4.01
CA LEU A 293 -5.72 -3.61 3.53
C LEU A 293 -4.37 -2.95 3.15
N PRO A 294 -3.32 -2.91 4.02
CA PRO A 294 -2.04 -2.34 3.64
C PRO A 294 -1.46 -2.98 2.38
N ILE A 295 -1.47 -4.31 2.30
CA ILE A 295 -0.84 -5.00 1.18
C ILE A 295 -1.66 -4.87 -0.11
N ALA A 296 -3.00 -4.83 -0.02
CA ALA A 296 -3.86 -4.55 -1.16
C ALA A 296 -3.60 -3.14 -1.71
N LEU A 297 -3.40 -2.16 -0.83
CA LEU A 297 -2.99 -0.83 -1.25
C LEU A 297 -1.63 -0.84 -1.95
N ALA A 298 -0.64 -1.57 -1.41
CA ALA A 298 0.66 -1.73 -2.07
C ALA A 298 0.57 -2.43 -3.44
N ALA A 299 -0.35 -3.38 -3.59
CA ALA A 299 -0.66 -4.02 -4.87
C ALA A 299 -1.27 -3.01 -5.84
N LEU A 300 -2.34 -2.30 -5.47
CA LEU A 300 -3.03 -1.33 -6.33
C LEU A 300 -2.14 -0.19 -6.82
N LEU A 301 -1.13 0.21 -6.02
CA LEU A 301 -0.10 1.16 -6.46
C LEU A 301 0.74 0.65 -7.63
N ARG A 302 0.84 -0.67 -7.78
CA ARG A 302 1.63 -1.34 -8.80
C ARG A 302 0.78 -1.80 -10.00
N ASP A 303 -0.48 -1.38 -10.11
CA ASP A 303 -1.27 -1.68 -11.31
C ASP A 303 -0.54 -1.17 -12.57
N PRO A 304 -0.24 -2.04 -13.54
CA PRO A 304 0.32 -1.69 -14.84
C PRO A 304 -0.30 -0.49 -15.56
N ARG A 305 -1.60 -0.25 -15.34
CA ARG A 305 -2.40 0.82 -15.99
C ARG A 305 -2.33 2.14 -15.22
N GLY A 306 -1.65 2.13 -14.07
CA GLY A 306 -1.60 3.21 -13.09
C GLY A 306 -2.63 3.03 -11.96
N PRO A 307 -2.36 3.56 -10.77
CA PRO A 307 -3.22 3.41 -9.61
C PRO A 307 -4.58 4.13 -9.75
N ASP A 308 -5.65 3.50 -9.27
CA ASP A 308 -6.95 4.15 -9.07
C ASP A 308 -6.84 5.16 -7.91
N GLY A 309 -6.70 6.45 -8.24
CA GLY A 309 -6.51 7.53 -7.27
C GLY A 309 -7.57 7.55 -6.16
N PRO A 310 -8.88 7.48 -6.47
CA PRO A 310 -9.93 7.44 -5.47
C PRO A 310 -9.85 6.27 -4.49
N ALA A 311 -9.64 5.05 -4.96
CA ALA A 311 -9.51 3.87 -4.11
C ALA A 311 -8.25 3.92 -3.26
N VAL A 312 -7.11 4.32 -3.86
CA VAL A 312 -5.84 4.50 -3.14
C VAL A 312 -5.99 5.53 -2.03
N ALA A 313 -6.61 6.68 -2.28
CA ALA A 313 -6.81 7.71 -1.27
C ALA A 313 -7.75 7.26 -0.14
N ARG A 314 -8.83 6.52 -0.45
CA ARG A 314 -9.72 5.95 0.58
C ARG A 314 -8.99 4.94 1.46
N ALA A 315 -8.27 4.00 0.84
CA ALA A 315 -7.49 2.99 1.56
C ALA A 315 -6.38 3.63 2.41
N PHE A 316 -5.68 4.63 1.85
CA PHE A 316 -4.68 5.42 2.59
C PHE A 316 -5.30 6.10 3.82
N ARG A 317 -6.48 6.72 3.67
CA ARG A 317 -7.18 7.39 4.77
C ARG A 317 -7.52 6.42 5.91
N THR A 318 -8.00 5.22 5.60
CA THR A 318 -8.21 4.17 6.61
C THR A 318 -6.88 3.80 7.27
N LEU A 319 -5.84 3.56 6.48
CA LEU A 319 -4.52 3.15 6.96
C LEU A 319 -3.91 4.16 7.95
N VAL A 320 -4.01 5.46 7.67
CA VAL A 320 -3.45 6.53 8.55
C VAL A 320 -4.41 6.98 9.65
N GLY A 321 -5.70 6.68 9.52
CA GLY A 321 -6.72 6.96 10.54
C GLY A 321 -6.66 6.01 11.73
N GLY A 322 -6.15 4.79 11.53
CA GLY A 322 -5.89 3.86 12.63
C GLY A 322 -4.70 4.31 13.48
N GLU A 323 -4.90 4.42 14.80
CA GLU A 323 -3.80 4.64 15.75
C GLU A 323 -2.71 3.58 15.55
N VAL A 324 -1.45 4.02 15.50
CA VAL A 324 -0.32 3.10 15.64
C VAL A 324 -0.39 2.58 17.07
N ALA A 325 -0.78 1.32 17.24
CA ALA A 325 -0.92 0.75 18.58
C ALA A 325 0.46 0.73 19.25
N ASP A 326 0.67 1.56 20.28
CA ASP A 326 1.87 1.49 21.10
C ASP A 326 1.81 0.20 21.94
N PRO A 327 2.75 -0.74 21.73
CA PRO A 327 2.75 -2.01 22.43
C PRO A 327 2.97 -1.88 23.95
N ARG A 328 3.42 -0.74 24.46
CA ARG A 328 3.63 -0.48 25.90
C ARG A 328 2.37 -0.03 26.64
N TRP A 329 1.39 0.57 25.94
CA TRP A 329 0.17 1.12 26.56
C TRP A 329 -1.08 0.28 26.28
N ASN A 330 -1.08 -0.42 25.16
CA ASN A 330 -2.14 -1.34 24.80
C ASN A 330 -1.82 -2.71 25.39
N GLY A 331 -2.55 -3.09 26.46
CA GLY A 331 -2.51 -4.45 26.99
C GLY A 331 -2.73 -5.48 25.88
N TYR A 332 -2.10 -6.65 26.02
CA TYR A 332 -2.11 -7.75 25.06
C TYR A 332 -3.48 -7.90 24.39
N PRO A 333 -3.64 -7.57 23.10
CA PRO A 333 -4.91 -7.76 22.48
C PRO A 333 -4.91 -9.14 21.81
N GLY A 334 -5.95 -9.92 22.04
CA GLY A 334 -6.31 -11.05 21.19
C GLY A 334 -6.59 -10.67 19.71
N THR A 335 -6.26 -9.45 19.29
CA THR A 335 -6.48 -8.87 17.95
C THR A 335 -5.19 -8.60 17.15
N GLY A 336 -4.00 -8.92 17.69
CA GLY A 336 -2.73 -8.84 16.94
C GLY A 336 -2.16 -7.43 16.67
N ARG A 337 -2.83 -6.36 17.11
CA ARG A 337 -2.46 -4.97 16.79
C ARG A 337 -1.08 -4.50 17.30
N THR A 338 -0.50 -5.19 18.28
CA THR A 338 0.85 -4.91 18.81
C THR A 338 1.92 -5.83 18.21
N SER A 339 1.57 -6.60 17.18
CA SER A 339 2.51 -7.50 16.50
C SER A 339 3.34 -6.77 15.46
N LEU A 340 4.61 -7.17 15.34
CA LEU A 340 5.49 -6.78 14.25
C LEU A 340 4.86 -7.05 12.88
N TRP A 341 4.07 -8.10 12.72
CA TRP A 341 3.47 -8.44 11.43
C TRP A 341 2.45 -7.40 10.97
N THR A 342 1.68 -6.86 11.91
CA THR A 342 0.75 -5.74 11.69
C THR A 342 1.50 -4.48 11.28
N LEU A 343 2.55 -4.18 12.03
CA LEU A 343 3.37 -2.99 11.83
C LEU A 343 4.13 -3.03 10.51
N TRP A 344 4.67 -4.19 10.14
CA TRP A 344 5.44 -4.38 8.91
C TRP A 344 4.61 -4.08 7.66
N TRP A 345 3.41 -4.66 7.51
CA TRP A 345 2.61 -4.41 6.30
C TRP A 345 2.20 -2.95 6.18
N ARG A 346 1.93 -2.28 7.30
CA ARG A 346 1.72 -0.83 7.33
C ARG A 346 2.97 -0.07 6.87
N LEU A 347 4.14 -0.38 7.43
CA LEU A 347 5.42 0.23 7.07
C LEU A 347 5.75 0.05 5.59
N GLU A 348 5.68 -1.18 5.08
CA GLU A 348 5.97 -1.50 3.68
C GLU A 348 5.09 -0.69 2.73
N THR A 349 3.80 -0.54 3.05
CA THR A 349 2.87 0.26 2.24
C THR A 349 3.12 1.76 2.34
N LEU A 350 3.42 2.29 3.53
CA LEU A 350 3.76 3.71 3.71
C LEU A 350 5.07 4.05 2.97
N ILE A 351 6.06 3.17 3.02
CA ILE A 351 7.32 3.29 2.26
C ILE A 351 7.03 3.24 0.75
N ALA A 352 6.18 2.31 0.30
CA ALA A 352 5.81 2.21 -1.11
C ALA A 352 5.11 3.50 -1.59
N LEU A 353 4.21 4.08 -0.80
CA LEU A 353 3.56 5.35 -1.11
C LEU A 353 4.56 6.52 -1.14
N ALA A 354 5.49 6.59 -0.19
CA ALA A 354 6.51 7.63 -0.14
C ALA A 354 7.45 7.60 -1.36
N ARG A 355 7.73 6.39 -1.87
CA ARG A 355 8.64 6.14 -3.00
C ARG A 355 7.95 6.06 -4.36
N GLN A 356 6.62 6.10 -4.40
CA GLN A 356 5.87 5.89 -5.62
C GLN A 356 6.23 7.00 -6.63
N PRO A 357 6.70 6.65 -7.85
CA PRO A 357 6.91 7.65 -8.88
C PRO A 357 5.59 8.34 -9.21
N LEU A 358 5.58 9.68 -9.23
CA LEU A 358 4.36 10.44 -9.49
C LEU A 358 3.77 10.13 -10.87
N ALA A 359 4.63 9.94 -11.88
CA ALA A 359 4.25 9.65 -13.26
C ALA A 359 4.96 8.40 -13.81
N GLY A 360 4.24 7.59 -14.58
CA GLY A 360 4.78 6.47 -15.36
C GLY A 360 5.31 6.91 -16.74
N SER A 361 5.95 6.00 -17.47
CA SER A 361 6.57 6.27 -18.78
C SER A 361 5.59 6.68 -19.88
N ALA A 362 4.32 6.26 -19.78
CA ALA A 362 3.27 6.58 -20.74
C ALA A 362 2.32 7.70 -20.27
N ASP A 363 2.51 8.22 -19.06
CA ASP A 363 1.70 9.31 -18.49
C ASP A 363 2.03 10.66 -19.17
N VAL A 364 1.11 11.63 -19.01
CA VAL A 364 1.31 13.02 -19.44
C VAL A 364 1.38 13.90 -18.19
N LEU A 365 2.45 14.69 -18.08
CA LEU A 365 2.66 15.60 -16.96
C LEU A 365 2.31 17.04 -17.37
N HIS A 366 1.35 17.62 -16.67
CA HIS A 366 0.94 19.01 -16.84
C HIS A 366 1.53 19.85 -15.71
N TRP A 367 2.32 20.86 -16.07
CA TRP A 367 2.92 21.80 -15.12
C TRP A 367 2.05 23.06 -14.99
N LEU A 368 1.62 23.36 -13.78
CA LEU A 368 0.93 24.58 -13.38
C LEU A 368 1.86 25.40 -12.47
N PRO A 369 1.60 26.70 -12.24
CA PRO A 369 2.47 27.53 -11.41
C PRO A 369 2.72 26.96 -10.00
N ASP A 370 1.66 26.44 -9.36
CA ASP A 370 1.68 25.96 -7.98
C ASP A 370 1.29 24.47 -7.85
N ALA A 371 1.20 23.74 -8.97
CA ALA A 371 0.76 22.35 -8.98
C ALA A 371 1.29 21.58 -10.20
N ALA A 372 1.31 20.25 -10.08
CA ALA A 372 1.51 19.37 -11.22
C ALA A 372 0.35 18.37 -11.29
N VAL A 373 -0.14 18.10 -12.50
CA VAL A 373 -1.19 17.10 -12.74
C VAL A 373 -0.63 15.97 -13.58
N VAL A 374 -0.71 14.76 -13.07
CA VAL A 374 -0.35 13.55 -13.81
C VAL A 374 -1.61 12.98 -14.45
N GLN A 375 -1.70 13.10 -15.77
CA GLN A 375 -2.73 12.45 -16.56
C GLN A 375 -2.26 11.05 -16.94
N ARG A 376 -2.99 10.04 -16.46
CA ARG A 376 -2.62 8.64 -16.65
C ARG A 376 -2.69 8.21 -18.12
N ALA A 377 -1.83 7.27 -18.50
CA ALA A 377 -1.71 6.76 -19.86
C ALA A 377 -3.06 6.36 -20.50
N HIS A 378 -3.94 5.67 -19.76
CA HIS A 378 -5.26 5.26 -20.25
C HIS A 378 -6.21 6.42 -20.56
N ALA A 379 -5.96 7.61 -20.00
CA ALA A 379 -6.77 8.81 -20.22
C ALA A 379 -6.09 9.82 -21.15
N ARG A 380 -4.93 9.50 -21.73
CA ARG A 380 -4.05 10.41 -22.50
C ARG A 380 -4.78 11.17 -23.62
N GLU A 381 -5.67 10.51 -24.33
CA GLU A 381 -6.39 11.10 -25.47
C GLU A 381 -7.54 12.04 -25.06
N ARG A 382 -7.85 12.12 -23.77
CA ARG A 382 -8.91 13.00 -23.25
C ARG A 382 -8.32 14.37 -22.89
N PRO A 383 -8.98 15.49 -23.24
CA PRO A 383 -8.58 16.80 -22.76
C PRO A 383 -8.56 16.85 -21.23
N LEU A 384 -7.51 17.45 -20.64
CA LEU A 384 -7.38 17.55 -19.17
C LEU A 384 -8.60 18.20 -18.51
N ALA A 385 -9.21 19.20 -19.16
CA ALA A 385 -10.41 19.89 -18.67
C ALA A 385 -11.61 18.95 -18.47
N ASP A 386 -11.69 17.85 -19.24
CA ASP A 386 -12.76 16.85 -19.12
C ASP A 386 -12.51 15.83 -18.01
N LEU A 387 -11.28 15.80 -17.47
CA LEU A 387 -10.85 14.91 -16.40
C LEU A 387 -10.91 15.58 -15.02
N LEU A 388 -10.77 16.90 -14.97
CA LEU A 388 -10.85 17.64 -13.71
C LEU A 388 -12.30 17.63 -13.21
N PRO A 389 -12.53 17.38 -11.90
CA PRO A 389 -13.86 17.44 -11.33
C PRO A 389 -14.42 18.84 -11.59
N ASN A 390 -15.44 18.92 -12.44
CA ASN A 390 -16.10 20.14 -12.85
C ASN A 390 -16.73 20.81 -11.61
N HIS A 391 -15.97 21.63 -10.88
CA HIS A 391 -16.54 22.64 -9.99
C HIS A 391 -17.02 23.78 -10.86
N ARG A 392 -18.06 23.53 -11.65
CA ARG A 392 -18.87 24.59 -12.26
C ARG A 392 -19.67 25.26 -11.16
N PHE A 393 -19.00 26.03 -10.30
CA PHE A 393 -19.65 27.24 -9.83
C PHE A 393 -19.73 28.10 -11.09
N ALA A 394 -20.90 28.10 -11.72
CA ALA A 394 -21.23 29.20 -12.61
C ALA A 394 -21.07 30.45 -11.74
N ASP A 395 -19.96 31.18 -11.93
CA ASP A 395 -19.77 32.44 -11.25
C ASP A 395 -21.04 33.27 -11.55
N PRO A 396 -21.89 33.54 -10.53
CA PRO A 396 -23.17 34.19 -10.75
C PRO A 396 -22.95 35.54 -11.42
N VAL A 397 -21.81 36.19 -11.22
CA VAL A 397 -21.44 37.43 -11.88
C VAL A 397 -21.20 37.20 -13.37
N VAL A 398 -20.51 36.13 -13.76
CA VAL A 398 -20.28 35.79 -15.18
C VAL A 398 -21.57 35.33 -15.86
N LEU A 399 -22.42 34.55 -15.17
CA LEU A 399 -23.71 34.11 -15.70
C LEU A 399 -24.67 35.30 -15.87
N VAL A 400 -24.77 36.18 -14.86
CA VAL A 400 -25.56 37.42 -14.91
C VAL A 400 -25.00 38.34 -15.98
N ARG A 401 -23.68 38.50 -16.12
CA ARG A 401 -23.10 39.35 -17.19
C ARG A 401 -23.33 38.78 -18.58
N ARG A 402 -23.34 37.45 -18.73
CA ARG A 402 -23.61 36.75 -20.00
C ARG A 402 -25.09 36.79 -20.41
N HIS A 403 -25.99 36.73 -19.43
CA HIS A 403 -27.45 36.66 -19.64
C HIS A 403 -28.22 37.84 -19.02
N TRP A 404 -27.58 39.01 -18.85
CA TRP A 404 -28.12 40.12 -18.07
C TRP A 404 -29.51 40.56 -18.54
N ALA A 405 -29.75 40.54 -19.85
CA ALA A 405 -31.02 40.94 -20.44
C ALA A 405 -32.15 39.94 -20.09
N ALA A 406 -31.85 38.64 -20.04
CA ALA A 406 -32.83 37.61 -19.65
C ALA A 406 -33.14 37.67 -18.15
N VAL A 407 -32.13 37.93 -17.33
CA VAL A 407 -32.28 38.13 -15.88
C VAL A 407 -33.14 39.35 -15.59
N LEU A 408 -32.88 40.46 -16.29
CA LEU A 408 -33.63 41.72 -16.12
C LEU A 408 -35.09 41.56 -16.59
N LEU A 409 -35.32 40.85 -17.69
CA LEU A 409 -36.66 40.49 -18.15
C LEU A 409 -37.41 39.61 -17.14
N ALA A 410 -36.76 38.58 -16.59
CA ALA A 410 -37.35 37.73 -15.57
C ALA A 410 -37.70 38.52 -14.30
N LEU A 411 -36.86 39.48 -13.90
CA LEU A 411 -37.09 40.34 -12.74
C LEU A 411 -38.27 41.29 -12.98
N VAL A 412 -38.38 41.88 -14.18
CA VAL A 412 -39.54 42.69 -14.59
C VAL A 412 -40.83 41.84 -14.60
N CYS A 413 -40.78 40.62 -15.10
CA CYS A 413 -41.93 39.70 -15.09
C CYS A 413 -42.36 39.35 -13.66
N MET A 414 -41.40 39.03 -12.76
CA MET A 414 -41.68 38.73 -11.36
C MET A 414 -42.25 39.95 -10.61
N CYS A 415 -41.64 41.12 -10.74
CA CYS A 415 -42.14 42.34 -10.10
C CYS A 415 -43.55 42.71 -10.59
N SER A 416 -43.81 42.54 -11.90
CA SER A 416 -45.13 42.79 -12.47
C SER A 416 -46.17 41.76 -11.97
N ALA A 417 -45.80 40.48 -11.89
CA ALA A 417 -46.68 39.43 -11.35
C ALA A 417 -46.99 39.65 -9.86
N LEU A 418 -45.99 40.05 -9.06
CA LEU A 418 -46.16 40.40 -7.65
C LEU A 418 -47.03 41.66 -7.47
N GLY A 419 -46.87 42.67 -8.34
CA GLY A 419 -47.72 43.86 -8.33
C GLY A 419 -49.18 43.56 -8.61
N VAL A 420 -49.46 42.62 -9.53
CA VAL A 420 -50.83 42.13 -9.81
C VAL A 420 -51.38 41.33 -8.63
N ALA A 421 -50.57 40.43 -8.05
CA ALA A 421 -50.99 39.63 -6.89
C ALA A 421 -51.27 40.49 -5.64
N ALA A 422 -50.55 41.60 -5.48
CA ALA A 422 -50.76 42.58 -4.42
C ALA A 422 -51.90 43.58 -4.72
N GLY A 423 -52.54 43.49 -5.89
CA GLY A 423 -53.67 44.36 -6.28
C GLY A 423 -53.28 45.80 -6.61
N LEU A 424 -52.00 46.08 -6.83
CA LEU A 424 -51.49 47.43 -7.07
C LEU A 424 -51.70 47.91 -8.52
N TRP A 425 -51.90 46.99 -9.48
CA TRP A 425 -52.00 47.26 -10.92
C TRP A 425 -52.92 46.22 -11.60
N GLY A 426 -53.51 46.55 -12.75
CA GLY A 426 -54.40 45.63 -13.47
C GLY A 426 -53.66 44.66 -14.38
N TRP A 427 -54.29 43.53 -14.74
CA TRP A 427 -53.71 42.55 -15.69
C TRP A 427 -53.34 43.16 -17.05
N LYS A 428 -53.98 44.28 -17.46
CA LYS A 428 -53.61 45.02 -18.68
C LYS A 428 -52.21 45.65 -18.58
N ASP A 429 -51.80 46.11 -17.40
CA ASP A 429 -50.51 46.75 -17.17
C ASP A 429 -49.37 45.72 -17.17
N PHE A 430 -49.66 44.49 -16.71
CA PHE A 430 -48.75 43.33 -16.80
C PHE A 430 -48.41 42.97 -18.26
N TRP A 431 -49.40 42.96 -19.15
CA TRP A 431 -49.14 42.66 -20.56
C TRP A 431 -48.27 43.73 -21.23
N LEU A 432 -48.45 45.01 -20.87
CA LEU A 432 -47.64 46.10 -21.40
C LEU A 432 -46.19 46.08 -20.88
N SER A 433 -45.96 45.71 -19.60
CA SER A 433 -44.62 45.64 -19.01
C SER A 433 -43.79 44.45 -19.50
N VAL A 434 -44.43 43.39 -20.02
CA VAL A 434 -43.75 42.17 -20.50
C VAL A 434 -43.54 42.19 -22.02
N ILE A 435 -44.51 42.68 -22.81
CA ILE A 435 -44.43 42.63 -24.28
C ILE A 435 -43.29 43.51 -24.83
N LEU A 436 -43.14 44.73 -24.31
CA LEU A 436 -42.12 45.67 -24.79
C LEU A 436 -40.67 45.14 -24.58
N PRO A 437 -40.28 44.65 -23.38
CA PRO A 437 -38.94 44.10 -23.20
C PRO A 437 -38.72 42.76 -23.91
N VAL A 438 -39.74 41.90 -24.12
CA VAL A 438 -39.59 40.68 -24.95
C VAL A 438 -39.29 41.02 -26.41
N VAL A 439 -39.99 42.02 -26.97
CA VAL A 439 -39.74 42.49 -28.35
C VAL A 439 -38.36 43.13 -28.47
N LEU A 440 -37.96 43.98 -27.52
CA LEU A 440 -36.63 44.59 -27.49
C LEU A 440 -35.50 43.56 -27.32
N MET A 441 -35.71 42.53 -26.50
CA MET A 441 -34.78 41.41 -26.31
C MET A 441 -34.55 40.67 -27.63
N GLY A 442 -35.63 40.28 -28.33
CA GLY A 442 -35.57 39.60 -29.63
C GLY A 442 -34.86 40.43 -30.71
N VAL A 443 -35.07 41.75 -30.72
CA VAL A 443 -34.35 42.67 -31.62
C VAL A 443 -32.86 42.74 -31.27
N SER A 444 -32.49 42.85 -29.99
CA SER A 444 -31.09 42.91 -29.56
C SER A 444 -30.32 41.63 -29.90
N GLU A 445 -30.97 40.47 -29.77
CA GLU A 445 -30.36 39.16 -29.98
C GLU A 445 -30.20 38.85 -31.47
N SER A 446 -31.15 39.30 -32.30
CA SER A 446 -31.04 39.31 -33.76
C SER A 446 -29.89 40.22 -34.25
N MET A 447 -29.73 41.41 -33.65
CA MET A 447 -28.62 42.32 -33.97
C MET A 447 -27.25 41.75 -33.53
N ARG A 448 -27.20 41.04 -32.39
CA ARG A 448 -25.97 40.41 -31.89
C ARG A 448 -25.51 39.25 -32.78
N ARG A 449 -26.44 38.44 -33.29
CA ARG A 449 -26.16 37.37 -34.28
C ARG A 449 -25.64 37.89 -35.62
N ARG A 450 -26.00 39.12 -36.01
CA ARG A 450 -25.48 39.77 -37.24
C ARG A 450 -24.08 40.38 -37.09
N ARG A 451 -23.61 40.62 -35.85
CA ARG A 451 -22.31 41.27 -35.57
C ARG A 451 -21.13 40.32 -35.35
N ASN A 452 -21.35 39.01 -35.18
CA ASN A 452 -20.29 38.00 -35.19
C ASN A 452 -20.36 37.19 -36.49
N PRO A 453 -19.60 37.55 -37.54
CA PRO A 453 -19.33 36.62 -38.61
C PRO A 453 -18.57 35.44 -38.02
N ARG A 454 -18.98 34.22 -38.38
CA ARG A 454 -18.21 33.00 -38.14
C ARG A 454 -16.78 33.24 -38.67
N GLY A 455 -15.78 33.17 -37.78
CA GLY A 455 -14.39 32.96 -38.21
C GLY A 455 -14.28 31.59 -38.92
N PRO A 456 -13.31 31.42 -39.83
CA PRO A 456 -13.23 30.24 -40.70
C PRO A 456 -12.90 28.95 -39.91
N PRO A 457 -13.16 27.77 -40.52
CA PRO A 457 -13.10 26.47 -39.85
C PRO A 457 -11.73 26.08 -39.31
#